data_AF-A0A167WL78-F1
#
_entry.id   AF-A0A167WL78-F1
#
_cell.length_a   1.000
_cell.length_b   1.000
_cell.length_c   1.000
_cell.angle_alpha   90.00
_cell.angle_beta   90.00
_cell.angle_gamma   90.00
#
_symmetry.space_group_name_H-M   'P 1'
#
loop_
_entity.id
_entity.type
_entity.pdbx_description
1 polymer ?
#
loop_
_entity_poly.entity_id
_entity_poly.type
_entity_poly.pdbx_seq_one_letter_code
_entity_poly.pdbx_strand_id
1 'polypeptide(L)'
;MSETSPRLFIVSPHFDDAVFSCGALLAAHPDAAVCTVFAAPPEQEMHTEWDEKSGFTSARQAIHARTREDDLALEVLDAIPLRMPFRDDQYMDSPSIARLAAALEETIYRSTANTLLMPLGLHHEDHVRVFEACCEILPRLSHLTWFAYEDAIHRCTPGVVQARLADLAQRGIVATPACPSASHTIDLARRTQLKREAVNAYESQLRAFGADHYDDVFAAERYWQLSVGRRGKK
;
A
#
# COMPACT_ATOMS: atom_id res chain seq x y z
N MET A 1 7.34 -18.81 -25.73
CA MET A 1 6.39 -18.06 -24.88
C MET A 1 7.25 -17.22 -23.97
N SER A 2 7.36 -15.90 -24.18
CA SER A 2 8.15 -15.08 -23.27
C SER A 2 7.43 -15.09 -21.92
N GLU A 3 8.06 -15.65 -20.89
CA GLU A 3 7.64 -15.39 -19.52
C GLU A 3 7.67 -13.88 -19.35
N THR A 4 6.51 -13.24 -19.30
CA THR A 4 6.43 -11.82 -19.00
C THR A 4 6.84 -11.67 -17.55
N SER A 5 7.97 -11.01 -17.30
CA SER A 5 8.40 -10.69 -15.93
C SER A 5 7.26 -10.08 -15.13
N PRO A 6 7.15 -10.39 -13.83
CA PRO A 6 6.09 -9.84 -13.01
C PRO A 6 6.14 -8.32 -13.03
N ARG A 7 5.02 -7.69 -13.40
CA ARG A 7 4.82 -6.25 -13.34
C ARG A 7 3.98 -5.97 -12.12
N LEU A 8 4.62 -5.45 -11.08
CA LEU A 8 4.00 -5.19 -9.80
C LEU A 8 3.11 -3.96 -9.86
N PHE A 9 1.96 -4.05 -9.21
CA PHE A 9 1.10 -2.93 -8.89
C PHE A 9 0.76 -3.02 -7.41
N ILE A 10 1.24 -2.06 -6.63
CA ILE A 10 1.06 -1.99 -5.18
C ILE A 10 0.01 -0.93 -4.88
N VAL A 11 -1.08 -1.32 -4.24
CA VAL A 11 -2.09 -0.39 -3.72
C VAL A 11 -1.60 0.13 -2.38
N SER A 12 -1.45 1.45 -2.25
CA SER A 12 -1.03 2.15 -1.03
C SER A 12 -2.22 2.94 -0.49
N PRO A 13 -2.68 2.76 0.76
CA PRO A 13 -3.70 3.63 1.34
C PRO A 13 -3.27 5.11 1.32
N HIS A 14 -2.16 5.44 1.98
CA HIS A 14 -1.56 6.76 2.03
C HIS A 14 -0.20 6.78 1.32
N PHE A 15 0.44 7.95 1.27
CA PHE A 15 1.64 8.19 0.45
C PHE A 15 2.85 7.31 0.83
N ASP A 16 3.00 6.96 2.10
CA ASP A 16 4.17 6.28 2.66
C ASP A 16 4.01 4.77 2.77
N ASP A 17 2.78 4.26 2.91
CA ASP A 17 2.49 2.87 3.29
C ASP A 17 3.15 1.81 2.41
N ALA A 18 3.10 1.98 1.08
CA ALA A 18 3.70 1.04 0.16
C ALA A 18 5.23 1.01 0.30
N VAL A 19 5.89 2.16 0.47
CA VAL A 19 7.34 2.20 0.68
C VAL A 19 7.71 1.65 2.06
N PHE A 20 6.91 1.96 3.08
CA PHE A 20 7.17 1.47 4.44
C PHE A 20 7.01 -0.05 4.53
N SER A 21 5.97 -0.58 3.90
CA SER A 21 5.61 -1.99 3.96
C SER A 21 6.33 -2.85 2.92
N CYS A 22 6.66 -2.27 1.75
CA CYS A 22 7.14 -2.99 0.58
C CYS A 22 8.39 -2.37 -0.09
N GLY A 23 9.07 -1.41 0.53
CA GLY A 23 10.20 -0.69 -0.10
C GLY A 23 11.36 -1.59 -0.57
N ALA A 24 11.66 -2.68 0.14
CA ALA A 24 12.72 -3.61 -0.28
C ALA A 24 12.27 -4.49 -1.47
N LEU A 25 10.98 -4.79 -1.55
CA LEU A 25 10.37 -5.42 -2.73
C LEU A 25 10.37 -4.46 -3.93
N LEU A 26 9.96 -3.20 -3.74
CA LEU A 26 9.97 -2.16 -4.77
C LEU A 26 11.38 -1.95 -5.33
N ALA A 27 12.40 -1.90 -4.47
CA ALA A 27 13.80 -1.79 -4.88
C ALA A 27 14.24 -2.93 -5.83
N ALA A 28 13.60 -4.11 -5.77
CA ALA A 28 13.88 -5.25 -6.64
C ALA A 28 13.01 -5.31 -7.90
N HIS A 29 12.13 -4.32 -8.10
CA HIS A 29 11.15 -4.22 -9.18
C HIS A 29 11.05 -2.77 -9.70
N PRO A 30 12.05 -2.30 -10.47
CA PRO A 30 11.89 -1.06 -11.23
C PRO A 30 10.66 -1.17 -12.15
N ASP A 31 10.08 -0.02 -12.47
CA ASP A 31 8.81 0.14 -13.18
C ASP A 31 7.57 -0.42 -12.44
N ALA A 32 7.70 -0.82 -11.17
CA ALA A 32 6.55 -1.16 -10.34
C ALA A 32 5.64 0.06 -10.17
N ALA A 33 4.33 -0.12 -10.34
CA ALA A 33 3.36 0.93 -10.10
C ALA A 33 2.98 0.98 -8.62
N VAL A 34 3.00 2.17 -8.02
CA VAL A 34 2.48 2.41 -6.67
C VAL A 34 1.24 3.29 -6.79
N CYS A 35 0.09 2.76 -6.42
CA CYS A 35 -1.20 3.42 -6.52
C CYS A 35 -1.65 3.92 -5.14
N THR A 36 -1.42 5.20 -4.88
CA THR A 36 -1.83 5.89 -3.65
C THR A 36 -3.31 6.25 -3.73
N VAL A 37 -4.12 5.63 -2.86
CA VAL A 37 -5.59 5.75 -2.87
C VAL A 37 -6.03 7.11 -2.34
N PHE A 38 -5.53 7.52 -1.17
CA PHE A 38 -5.92 8.75 -0.51
C PHE A 38 -4.90 9.87 -0.78
N ALA A 39 -4.87 10.36 -2.02
CA ALA A 39 -3.89 11.32 -2.50
C ALA A 39 -4.46 12.73 -2.79
N ALA A 40 -5.76 12.96 -2.58
CA ALA A 40 -6.40 14.23 -2.87
C ALA A 40 -6.54 15.12 -1.63
N PRO A 41 -6.37 16.45 -1.77
CA PRO A 41 -6.68 17.39 -0.70
C PRO A 41 -8.21 17.56 -0.52
N PRO A 42 -8.66 18.01 0.67
CA PRO A 42 -10.02 18.49 0.82
C PRO A 42 -10.27 19.72 -0.05
N GLU A 43 -11.53 19.86 -0.51
CA GLU A 43 -11.97 21.05 -1.25
C GLU A 43 -11.96 22.30 -0.36
N GLN A 44 -12.40 22.14 0.89
CA GLN A 44 -12.46 23.22 1.87
C GLN A 44 -11.14 23.35 2.61
N GLU A 45 -10.86 24.54 3.12
CA GLU A 45 -9.69 24.72 3.99
C GLU A 45 -9.91 23.98 5.30
N MET A 46 -8.97 23.09 5.61
CA MET A 46 -8.98 22.23 6.77
C MET A 46 -7.56 22.11 7.31
N HIS A 47 -7.48 21.75 8.58
CA HIS A 47 -6.24 21.49 9.31
C HIS A 47 -6.54 20.49 10.42
N THR A 48 -5.75 19.43 10.50
CA THR A 48 -5.92 18.35 11.49
C THR A 48 -4.75 18.30 12.47
N GLU A 49 -4.91 17.56 13.56
CA GLU A 49 -3.82 17.30 14.50
C GLU A 49 -2.62 16.60 13.82
N TRP A 50 -2.90 15.72 12.84
CA TRP A 50 -1.86 15.03 12.10
C TRP A 50 -1.09 15.98 11.17
N ASP A 51 -1.79 16.93 10.53
CA ASP A 51 -1.14 18.01 9.77
C ASP A 51 -0.19 18.81 10.66
N GLU A 52 -0.64 19.20 11.86
CA GLU A 52 0.17 19.95 12.83
C GLU A 52 1.41 19.16 13.27
N LYS A 53 1.25 17.89 13.63
CA LYS A 53 2.34 16.99 14.01
C LYS A 53 3.36 16.79 12.87
N SER A 54 2.88 16.74 11.63
CA SER A 54 3.72 16.72 10.43
C SER A 54 4.41 18.07 10.16
N GLY A 55 4.03 19.16 10.83
CA GLY A 55 4.61 20.50 10.68
C GLY A 55 3.92 21.35 9.61
N PHE A 56 2.66 21.07 9.28
CA PHE A 56 1.87 21.80 8.30
C PHE A 56 0.77 22.64 8.97
N THR A 57 0.41 23.74 8.32
CA THR A 57 -0.65 24.66 8.77
C THR A 57 -1.95 24.51 8.00
N SER A 58 -1.99 23.61 7.00
CA SER A 58 -3.22 23.27 6.27
C SER A 58 -3.10 21.91 5.57
N ALA A 59 -4.23 21.25 5.37
CA ALA A 59 -4.36 20.01 4.62
C ALA A 59 -3.82 20.12 3.19
N ARG A 60 -4.05 21.27 2.53
CA ARG A 60 -3.56 21.53 1.17
C ARG A 60 -2.03 21.57 1.12
N GLN A 61 -1.42 22.21 2.12
CA GLN A 61 0.05 22.22 2.26
C GLN A 61 0.56 20.81 2.55
N ALA A 62 -0.10 20.07 3.43
CA ALA A 62 0.27 18.70 3.79
C ALA A 62 0.26 17.77 2.58
N ILE A 63 -0.84 17.71 1.82
CA ILE A 63 -0.94 16.86 0.63
C ILE A 63 0.07 17.25 -0.45
N HIS A 64 0.29 18.55 -0.69
CA HIS A 64 1.30 18.99 -1.64
C HIS A 64 2.72 18.60 -1.21
N ALA A 65 3.05 18.71 0.08
CA ALA A 65 4.34 18.29 0.61
C ALA A 65 4.52 16.77 0.52
N ARG A 66 3.54 15.99 0.97
CA ARG A 66 3.55 14.52 0.93
C ARG A 66 3.63 13.98 -0.50
N THR A 67 2.99 14.65 -1.46
CA THR A 67 3.13 14.31 -2.89
C THR A 67 4.58 14.41 -3.35
N ARG A 68 5.30 15.48 -2.94
CA ARG A 68 6.71 15.66 -3.30
C ARG A 68 7.63 14.67 -2.58
N GLU A 69 7.33 14.38 -1.32
CA GLU A 69 8.05 13.36 -0.54
C GLU A 69 7.91 11.98 -1.21
N ASP A 70 6.69 11.64 -1.64
CA ASP A 70 6.38 10.41 -2.37
C ASP A 70 7.07 10.36 -3.75
N ASP A 71 7.06 11.45 -4.52
CA ASP A 71 7.80 11.53 -5.79
C ASP A 71 9.30 11.22 -5.59
N LEU A 72 9.93 11.79 -4.55
CA LEU A 72 11.33 11.55 -4.22
C LEU A 72 11.58 10.08 -3.80
N ALA A 73 10.70 9.53 -2.96
CA ALA A 73 10.82 8.15 -2.50
C ALA A 73 10.70 7.15 -3.65
N LEU A 74 9.74 7.37 -4.55
CA LEU A 74 9.49 6.49 -5.69
C LEU A 74 10.55 6.65 -6.79
N GLU A 75 11.14 7.85 -6.95
CA GLU A 75 12.30 8.05 -7.82
C GLU A 75 13.51 7.22 -7.37
N VAL A 76 13.78 7.15 -6.05
CA VAL A 76 14.85 6.29 -5.50
C VAL A 76 14.64 4.81 -5.83
N LEU A 77 13.39 4.37 -5.93
CA LEU A 77 13.00 2.99 -6.18
C LEU A 77 12.72 2.68 -7.67
N ASP A 78 12.87 3.67 -8.55
CA ASP A 78 12.50 3.59 -9.97
C ASP A 78 11.04 3.09 -10.16
N ALA A 79 10.15 3.56 -9.30
CA ALA A 79 8.73 3.18 -9.26
C ALA A 79 7.85 4.26 -9.88
N ILE A 80 6.70 3.85 -10.43
CA ILE A 80 5.77 4.72 -11.16
C ILE A 80 4.65 5.16 -10.20
N PRO A 81 4.53 6.46 -9.87
CA PRO A 81 3.45 6.96 -9.02
C PRO A 81 2.12 6.99 -9.78
N LEU A 82 1.07 6.43 -9.18
CA LEU A 82 -0.32 6.57 -9.57
C LEU A 82 -1.11 7.14 -8.38
N ARG A 83 -1.93 8.16 -8.61
CA ARG A 83 -2.62 8.89 -7.54
C ARG A 83 -4.12 8.93 -7.81
N MET A 84 -4.90 8.42 -6.86
CA MET A 84 -6.35 8.42 -6.96
C MET A 84 -6.95 9.70 -6.35
N PRO A 85 -8.13 10.14 -6.79
CA PRO A 85 -8.72 11.40 -6.37
C PRO A 85 -9.51 11.29 -5.05
N PHE A 86 -9.11 10.41 -4.13
CA PHE A 86 -9.78 10.22 -2.84
C PHE A 86 -9.06 10.94 -1.72
N ARG A 87 -9.83 11.37 -0.72
CA ARG A 87 -9.35 12.07 0.46
C ARG A 87 -9.25 11.08 1.61
N ASP A 88 -8.20 11.26 2.39
CA ASP A 88 -8.00 10.62 3.68
C ASP A 88 -9.18 10.93 4.62
N ASP A 89 -9.59 9.96 5.43
CA ASP A 89 -10.71 10.10 6.38
C ASP A 89 -10.56 11.29 7.34
N GLN A 90 -9.33 11.71 7.65
CA GLN A 90 -9.06 12.87 8.49
C GLN A 90 -9.60 14.17 7.90
N TYR A 91 -9.82 14.21 6.57
CA TYR A 91 -10.37 15.34 5.85
C TYR A 91 -11.86 15.20 5.54
N MET A 92 -12.54 14.22 6.15
CA MET A 92 -13.95 13.88 5.93
C MET A 92 -14.24 13.41 4.50
N ASP A 93 -15.48 12.96 4.24
CA ASP A 93 -15.95 12.50 2.92
C ASP A 93 -15.25 11.21 2.42
N SER A 94 -15.11 10.22 3.31
CA SER A 94 -14.58 8.91 2.94
C SER A 94 -15.45 8.26 1.84
N PRO A 95 -14.85 7.78 0.75
CA PRO A 95 -15.60 7.15 -0.34
C PRO A 95 -16.22 5.83 0.11
N SER A 96 -17.32 5.44 -0.54
CA SER A 96 -17.88 4.11 -0.37
C SER A 96 -16.94 3.02 -0.91
N ILE A 97 -16.99 1.82 -0.32
CA ILE A 97 -16.18 0.67 -0.77
C ILE A 97 -16.40 0.38 -2.25
N ALA A 98 -17.66 0.38 -2.71
CA ALA A 98 -18.00 0.15 -4.12
C ALA A 98 -17.36 1.21 -5.07
N ARG A 99 -17.27 2.47 -4.64
CA ARG A 99 -16.62 3.54 -5.41
C ARG A 99 -15.11 3.34 -5.47
N LEU A 100 -14.48 2.97 -4.35
CA LEU A 100 -13.06 2.61 -4.31
C LEU A 100 -12.76 1.41 -5.20
N ALA A 101 -13.55 0.34 -5.08
CA ALA A 101 -13.41 -0.89 -5.85
C ALA A 101 -13.50 -0.62 -7.35
N ALA A 102 -14.49 0.14 -7.81
CA ALA A 102 -14.64 0.50 -9.23
C ALA A 102 -13.44 1.30 -9.76
N ALA A 103 -12.96 2.29 -8.99
CA ALA A 103 -11.83 3.12 -9.40
C ALA A 103 -10.50 2.35 -9.39
N LEU A 104 -10.29 1.47 -8.41
CA LEU A 104 -9.12 0.57 -8.36
C LEU A 104 -9.13 -0.40 -9.54
N GLU A 105 -10.27 -1.03 -9.80
CA GLU A 105 -10.43 -1.95 -10.94
C GLU A 105 -10.12 -1.23 -12.27
N GLU A 106 -10.63 -0.02 -12.49
CA GLU A 106 -10.31 0.78 -13.69
C GLU A 106 -8.82 1.12 -13.79
N THR A 107 -8.21 1.53 -12.68
CA THR A 107 -6.78 1.89 -12.64
C THR A 107 -5.89 0.68 -12.94
N ILE A 108 -6.23 -0.49 -12.37
CA ILE A 108 -5.54 -1.76 -12.61
C ILE A 108 -5.67 -2.16 -14.08
N TYR A 109 -6.86 -2.07 -14.69
CA TYR A 109 -7.06 -2.42 -16.11
C TYR A 109 -6.27 -1.53 -17.08
N ARG A 110 -6.02 -0.27 -16.72
CA ARG A 110 -5.18 0.64 -17.51
C ARG A 110 -3.68 0.35 -17.37
N SER A 111 -3.31 -0.46 -16.38
CA SER A 111 -1.93 -0.91 -16.17
C SER A 111 -1.64 -2.20 -16.96
N THR A 112 -0.36 -2.53 -17.09
CA THR A 112 0.08 -3.84 -17.63
C THR A 112 0.43 -4.83 -16.52
N ALA A 113 0.00 -4.56 -15.28
CA ALA A 113 0.36 -5.36 -14.13
C ALA A 113 -0.24 -6.77 -14.20
N ASN A 114 0.55 -7.75 -13.77
CA ASN A 114 0.12 -9.15 -13.66
C ASN A 114 0.19 -9.66 -12.22
N THR A 115 0.76 -8.86 -11.32
CA THR A 115 0.89 -9.15 -9.88
C THR A 115 0.45 -7.92 -9.09
N LEU A 116 -0.57 -8.11 -8.25
CA LEU A 116 -1.15 -7.07 -7.41
C LEU A 116 -0.78 -7.28 -5.95
N LEU A 117 -0.44 -6.20 -5.28
CA LEU A 117 -0.22 -6.15 -3.84
C LEU A 117 -1.25 -5.21 -3.20
N MET A 118 -1.93 -5.70 -2.17
CA MET A 118 -2.88 -4.92 -1.37
C MET A 118 -2.46 -4.87 0.10
N PRO A 119 -2.82 -3.84 0.87
CA PRO A 119 -2.65 -3.85 2.32
C PRO A 119 -3.50 -4.96 2.96
N LEU A 120 -3.10 -5.43 4.14
CA LEU A 120 -3.98 -6.25 4.97
C LEU A 120 -5.08 -5.41 5.63
N GLY A 121 -4.96 -4.09 5.67
CA GLY A 121 -6.00 -3.28 6.28
C GLY A 121 -5.90 -3.30 7.81
N LEU A 122 -4.69 -3.13 8.35
CA LEU A 122 -4.44 -3.25 9.78
C LEU A 122 -4.66 -1.90 10.47
N HIS A 123 -5.63 -1.87 11.40
CA HIS A 123 -5.92 -0.76 12.32
C HIS A 123 -6.63 0.48 11.73
N HIS A 124 -6.00 1.23 10.82
CA HIS A 124 -6.56 2.51 10.32
C HIS A 124 -7.80 2.31 9.45
N GLU A 125 -8.83 3.16 9.56
CA GLU A 125 -10.09 2.96 8.81
C GLU A 125 -9.87 3.01 7.30
N ASP A 126 -9.08 3.96 6.81
CA ASP A 126 -8.67 4.00 5.40
C ASP A 126 -7.98 2.72 4.90
N HIS A 127 -7.06 2.14 5.68
CA HIS A 127 -6.45 0.86 5.33
C HIS A 127 -7.51 -0.25 5.23
N VAL A 128 -8.46 -0.28 6.18
CA VAL A 128 -9.59 -1.22 6.15
C VAL A 128 -10.44 -1.00 4.89
N ARG A 129 -10.75 0.26 4.52
CA ARG A 129 -11.54 0.56 3.31
C ARG A 129 -10.85 0.08 2.03
N VAL A 130 -9.54 0.29 1.92
CA VAL A 130 -8.75 -0.21 0.78
C VAL A 130 -8.75 -1.73 0.76
N PHE A 131 -8.55 -2.38 1.90
CA PHE A 131 -8.61 -3.84 2.02
C PHE A 131 -9.97 -4.39 1.57
N GLU A 132 -11.08 -3.80 2.02
CA GLU A 132 -12.44 -4.19 1.65
C GLU A 132 -12.67 -4.03 0.13
N ALA A 133 -12.25 -2.89 -0.43
CA ALA A 133 -12.38 -2.63 -1.86
C ALA A 133 -11.56 -3.62 -2.71
N CYS A 134 -10.34 -3.94 -2.28
CA CYS A 134 -9.50 -4.96 -2.91
C CYS A 134 -10.15 -6.37 -2.82
N CYS A 135 -10.75 -6.71 -1.67
CA CYS A 135 -11.48 -7.98 -1.53
C CYS A 135 -12.70 -8.07 -2.47
N GLU A 136 -13.40 -6.96 -2.74
CA GLU A 136 -14.52 -6.94 -3.69
C GLU A 136 -14.09 -7.18 -5.15
N ILE A 137 -12.88 -6.75 -5.54
CA ILE A 137 -12.38 -6.89 -6.93
C ILE A 137 -11.58 -8.17 -7.14
N LEU A 138 -10.95 -8.73 -6.10
CA LEU A 138 -10.09 -9.91 -6.19
C LEU A 138 -10.76 -11.09 -6.91
N PRO A 139 -12.03 -11.48 -6.64
CA PRO A 139 -12.69 -12.56 -7.37
C PRO A 139 -12.90 -12.29 -8.86
N ARG A 140 -13.09 -11.03 -9.25
CA ARG A 140 -13.24 -10.61 -10.66
C ARG A 140 -11.91 -10.60 -11.39
N LEU A 141 -10.83 -10.28 -10.67
CA LEU A 141 -9.46 -10.20 -11.16
C LEU A 141 -8.62 -11.42 -10.76
N SER A 142 -9.25 -12.58 -10.61
CA SER A 142 -8.57 -13.82 -10.16
C SER A 142 -7.59 -14.41 -11.19
N HIS A 143 -7.52 -13.82 -12.39
CA HIS A 143 -6.54 -14.16 -13.42
C HIS A 143 -5.17 -13.51 -13.16
N LEU A 144 -5.11 -12.50 -12.29
CA LEU A 144 -3.88 -11.87 -11.81
C LEU A 144 -3.34 -12.62 -10.60
N THR A 145 -2.05 -12.48 -10.32
CA THR A 145 -1.45 -12.97 -9.07
C THR A 145 -1.70 -11.96 -7.96
N TRP A 146 -2.22 -12.39 -6.82
CA TRP A 146 -2.52 -11.51 -5.70
C TRP A 146 -1.64 -11.80 -4.49
N PHE A 147 -1.18 -10.73 -3.85
CA PHE A 147 -0.53 -10.77 -2.55
C PHE A 147 -1.14 -9.70 -1.64
N ALA A 148 -1.17 -9.98 -0.34
CA ALA A 148 -1.35 -8.96 0.69
C ALA A 148 -0.03 -8.73 1.44
N TYR A 149 0.28 -7.48 1.76
CA TYR A 149 1.41 -7.12 2.63
C TYR A 149 0.93 -6.80 4.04
N GLU A 150 1.75 -7.13 5.05
CA GLU A 150 1.51 -6.68 6.42
C GLU A 150 1.87 -5.19 6.54
N ASP A 151 0.88 -4.34 6.80
CA ASP A 151 1.04 -2.89 6.98
C ASP A 151 2.07 -2.58 8.07
N ALA A 152 3.16 -1.90 7.69
CA ALA A 152 4.21 -1.48 8.61
C ALA A 152 3.64 -0.60 9.74
N ILE A 153 4.29 -0.58 10.89
CA ILE A 153 3.86 0.07 12.14
C ILE A 153 2.64 -0.63 12.76
N HIS A 154 1.58 -0.87 11.99
CA HIS A 154 0.34 -1.48 12.46
C HIS A 154 0.46 -2.98 12.75
N ARG A 155 1.26 -3.72 11.98
CA ARG A 155 1.51 -5.17 12.16
C ARG A 155 2.13 -5.55 13.50
N CYS A 156 2.72 -4.60 14.23
CA CYS A 156 3.24 -4.82 15.58
C CYS A 156 2.13 -5.04 16.62
N THR A 157 0.90 -4.63 16.32
CA THR A 157 -0.23 -4.77 17.27
C THR A 157 -0.59 -6.25 17.44
N PRO A 158 -0.56 -6.81 18.67
CA PRO A 158 -0.86 -8.22 18.88
C PRO A 158 -2.26 -8.60 18.37
N GLY A 159 -2.34 -9.67 17.57
CA GLY A 159 -3.59 -10.26 17.12
C GLY A 159 -4.23 -9.65 15.87
N VAL A 160 -3.79 -8.46 15.40
CA VAL A 160 -4.46 -7.78 14.27
C VAL A 160 -4.26 -8.52 12.95
N VAL A 161 -3.07 -9.06 12.70
CA VAL A 161 -2.79 -9.88 11.51
C VAL A 161 -3.61 -11.16 11.55
N GLN A 162 -3.65 -11.85 12.71
CA GLN A 162 -4.40 -13.09 12.87
C GLN A 162 -5.90 -12.88 12.67
N ALA A 163 -6.46 -11.79 13.22
CA ALA A 163 -7.86 -11.42 13.02
C ALA A 163 -8.16 -11.19 11.53
N ARG A 164 -7.25 -10.54 10.80
CA ARG A 164 -7.44 -10.26 9.38
C ARG A 164 -7.30 -11.49 8.49
N LEU A 165 -6.38 -12.41 8.82
CA LEU A 165 -6.29 -13.72 8.15
C LEU A 165 -7.55 -14.56 8.39
N ALA A 166 -8.14 -14.49 9.59
CA ALA A 166 -9.40 -15.15 9.89
C ALA A 166 -10.57 -14.57 9.08
N ASP A 167 -10.62 -13.25 8.90
CA ASP A 167 -11.61 -12.59 8.04
C ASP A 167 -11.46 -12.99 6.56
N LEU A 168 -10.25 -13.01 6.01
CA LEU A 168 -9.98 -13.53 4.66
C LEU A 168 -10.49 -14.97 4.50
N ALA A 169 -10.22 -15.84 5.48
CA ALA A 169 -10.69 -17.22 5.46
C ALA A 169 -12.23 -17.32 5.48
N GLN A 170 -12.92 -16.49 6.27
CA GLN A 170 -14.38 -16.41 6.30
C GLN A 170 -14.98 -15.98 4.95
N ARG A 171 -14.25 -15.13 4.21
CA ARG A 171 -14.60 -14.71 2.84
C ARG A 171 -14.30 -15.78 1.79
N GLY A 172 -13.67 -16.89 2.18
CA GLY A 172 -13.24 -17.94 1.26
C GLY A 172 -11.96 -17.57 0.48
N ILE A 173 -11.18 -16.61 0.97
CA ILE A 173 -9.88 -16.25 0.41
C ILE A 173 -8.80 -16.96 1.22
N VAL A 174 -7.99 -17.77 0.55
CA VAL A 174 -6.86 -18.47 1.16
C VAL A 174 -5.64 -17.55 1.11
N ALA A 175 -5.09 -17.24 2.28
CA ALA A 175 -3.85 -16.49 2.44
C ALA A 175 -2.71 -17.44 2.84
N THR A 176 -1.68 -17.56 2.00
CA THR A 176 -0.51 -18.41 2.24
C THR A 176 0.75 -17.56 2.35
N PRO A 177 1.60 -17.72 3.39
CA PRO A 177 2.86 -16.97 3.46
C PRO A 177 3.71 -17.22 2.22
N ALA A 178 4.03 -16.15 1.47
CA ALA A 178 4.79 -16.24 0.22
C ALA A 178 5.30 -14.86 -0.17
N CYS A 179 6.50 -14.80 -0.75
CA CYS A 179 7.09 -13.55 -1.26
C CYS A 179 6.89 -13.45 -2.78
N PRO A 180 6.54 -12.28 -3.33
CA PRO A 180 6.56 -12.08 -4.78
C PRO A 180 7.96 -12.37 -5.36
N SER A 181 8.01 -13.01 -6.53
CA SER A 181 9.28 -13.35 -7.18
C SER A 181 10.03 -12.10 -7.59
N ALA A 182 11.27 -11.93 -7.14
CA ALA A 182 12.10 -10.78 -7.50
C ALA A 182 12.47 -10.76 -8.99
N SER A 183 12.27 -9.63 -9.65
CA SER A 183 12.67 -9.42 -11.05
C SER A 183 14.18 -9.15 -11.20
N HIS A 184 14.80 -8.47 -10.22
CA HIS A 184 16.22 -8.10 -10.27
C HIS A 184 17.08 -8.79 -9.22
N THR A 185 18.31 -9.13 -9.64
CA THR A 185 19.36 -9.76 -8.84
C THR A 185 20.16 -8.74 -8.02
N ILE A 186 19.55 -7.64 -7.55
CA ILE A 186 20.23 -6.81 -6.56
C ILE A 186 20.26 -7.53 -5.22
N ASP A 187 21.38 -7.45 -4.51
CA ASP A 187 21.54 -8.13 -3.23
C ASP A 187 20.66 -7.51 -2.13
N LEU A 188 20.53 -8.24 -1.02
CA LEU A 188 19.70 -7.84 0.11
C LEU A 188 20.19 -6.53 0.77
N ALA A 189 21.50 -6.28 0.78
CA ALA A 189 22.06 -5.08 1.39
C ALA A 189 21.66 -3.85 0.59
N ARG A 190 21.72 -3.93 -0.76
CA ARG A 190 21.30 -2.85 -1.65
C ARG A 190 19.80 -2.58 -1.56
N ARG A 191 18.96 -3.62 -1.51
CA ARG A 191 17.50 -3.46 -1.28
C ARG A 191 17.21 -2.75 0.04
N THR A 192 17.91 -3.14 1.10
CA THR A 192 17.77 -2.54 2.43
C THR A 192 18.20 -1.08 2.44
N GLN A 193 19.28 -0.76 1.74
CA GLN A 193 19.76 0.61 1.59
C GLN A 193 18.75 1.48 0.83
N LEU A 194 18.29 1.02 -0.34
CA LEU A 194 17.32 1.75 -1.16
C LEU A 194 16.00 1.97 -0.41
N LYS A 195 15.49 0.94 0.28
CA LYS A 195 14.34 1.09 1.18
C LYS A 195 14.58 2.20 2.20
N ARG A 196 15.76 2.22 2.84
CA ARG A 196 16.08 3.23 3.85
C ARG A 196 16.14 4.64 3.27
N GLU A 197 16.75 4.81 2.10
CA GLU A 197 16.81 6.08 1.38
C GLU A 197 15.39 6.58 1.02
N ALA A 198 14.54 5.70 0.49
CA ALA A 198 13.16 6.03 0.14
C ALA A 198 12.30 6.37 1.37
N VAL A 199 12.40 5.60 2.47
CA VAL A 199 11.70 5.88 3.73
C VAL A 199 12.07 7.25 4.27
N ASN A 200 13.36 7.63 4.19
CA ASN A 200 13.84 8.91 4.70
C ASN A 200 13.33 10.12 3.89
N ALA A 201 12.78 9.93 2.69
CA ALA A 201 12.17 11.01 1.91
C ALA A 201 10.83 11.47 2.52
N TYR A 202 10.15 10.63 3.31
CA TYR A 202 8.89 10.96 3.99
C TYR A 202 9.11 11.72 5.31
N GLU A 203 9.88 12.81 5.25
CA GLU A 203 10.29 13.59 6.43
C GLU A 203 9.10 14.03 7.30
N SER A 204 7.99 14.44 6.67
CA SER A 204 6.79 14.87 7.39
C SER A 204 6.10 13.74 8.14
N GLN A 205 6.16 12.51 7.62
CA GLN A 205 5.56 11.32 8.26
C GLN A 205 6.45 10.84 9.40
N LEU A 206 7.76 10.72 9.17
CA LEU A 206 8.71 10.35 10.21
C LEU A 206 8.69 11.32 11.41
N ARG A 207 8.51 12.62 11.13
CA ARG A 207 8.31 13.63 12.17
C ARG A 207 7.02 13.40 12.97
N ALA A 208 5.91 13.11 12.30
CA ALA A 208 4.61 12.92 12.94
C ALA A 208 4.55 11.63 13.78
N PHE A 209 5.18 10.54 13.31
CA PHE A 209 5.32 9.31 14.09
C PHE A 209 6.22 9.51 15.31
N GLY A 210 7.32 10.26 15.16
CA GLY A 210 8.31 10.48 16.22
C GLY A 210 9.40 9.39 16.24
N ALA A 211 10.57 9.74 16.81
CA ALA A 211 11.84 9.02 16.63
C ALA A 211 11.83 7.52 16.99
N ASP A 212 10.95 7.08 17.88
CA ASP A 212 10.91 5.71 18.40
C ASP A 212 9.69 4.90 17.93
N HIS A 213 8.88 5.43 17.00
CA HIS A 213 7.59 4.86 16.64
C HIS A 213 7.53 4.24 15.23
N TYR A 214 8.63 4.27 14.47
CA TYR A 214 8.69 3.73 13.11
C TYR A 214 9.79 2.68 12.89
N ASP A 215 10.40 2.13 13.94
CA ASP A 215 11.43 1.08 13.82
C ASP A 215 10.96 -0.12 12.99
N ASP A 216 9.68 -0.47 13.09
CA ASP A 216 9.06 -1.57 12.31
C ASP A 216 9.07 -1.34 10.80
N VAL A 217 9.18 -0.09 10.34
CA VAL A 217 9.33 0.22 8.90
C VAL A 217 10.58 -0.46 8.33
N PHE A 218 11.64 -0.60 9.13
CA PHE A 218 12.87 -1.27 8.72
C PHE A 218 12.91 -2.77 9.04
N ALA A 219 11.87 -3.32 9.66
CA ALA A 219 11.76 -4.75 9.90
C ALA A 219 11.55 -5.54 8.58
N ALA A 220 11.72 -6.86 8.66
CA ALA A 220 11.53 -7.74 7.52
C ALA A 220 10.08 -7.70 7.03
N GLU A 221 9.91 -7.44 5.73
CA GLU A 221 8.62 -7.38 5.05
C GLU A 221 7.98 -8.76 4.97
N ARG A 222 6.65 -8.81 5.07
CA ARG A 222 5.88 -10.05 5.08
C ARG A 222 4.69 -9.95 4.15
N TYR A 223 4.48 -11.04 3.44
CA TYR A 223 3.53 -11.12 2.33
C TYR A 223 2.76 -12.43 2.38
N TRP A 224 1.52 -12.37 1.90
CA TRP A 224 0.58 -13.47 1.87
C TRP A 224 0.04 -13.60 0.45
N GLN A 225 0.37 -14.67 -0.27
CA GLN A 225 -0.27 -14.96 -1.55
C GLN A 225 -1.75 -15.28 -1.33
N LEU A 226 -2.60 -14.58 -2.08
CA LEU A 226 -4.04 -14.70 -1.97
C LEU A 226 -4.61 -15.48 -3.15
N SER A 227 -5.55 -16.37 -2.87
CA SER A 227 -6.32 -17.08 -3.89
C SER A 227 -7.76 -17.27 -3.46
N VAL A 228 -8.70 -17.17 -4.40
CA VAL A 228 -10.11 -17.47 -4.12
C VAL A 228 -10.26 -18.98 -4.00
N GLY A 229 -10.64 -19.45 -2.82
CA GLY A 229 -10.96 -20.85 -2.59
C GLY A 229 -12.09 -21.28 -3.51
N ARG A 230 -11.90 -22.38 -4.25
CA ARG A 230 -13.03 -23.02 -4.94
C ARG A 230 -14.03 -23.42 -3.85
N ARG A 231 -15.24 -22.84 -3.85
CA ARG A 231 -16.36 -23.38 -3.07
C ARG A 231 -16.58 -24.82 -3.57
N GLY A 232 -16.05 -25.79 -2.83
CA GLY A 232 -16.45 -27.17 -3.02
C GLY A 232 -17.95 -27.23 -2.83
N LYS A 233 -18.69 -27.63 -3.87
CA LYS A 233 -20.09 -28.05 -3.71
C LYS A 233 -20.08 -29.13 -2.62
N LYS A 234 -20.55 -28.78 -1.44
CA LYS A 234 -21.06 -29.75 -0.47
C LYS A 234 -22.56 -29.82 -0.66
#